data_AF-A0A6A1TJ64-F1
#
_entry.id   AF-A0A6A1TJ64-F1
#
_cell.length_a   1.000
_cell.length_b   1.000
_cell.length_c   1.000
_cell.angle_alpha   90.00
_cell.angle_beta   90.00
_cell.angle_gamma   90.00
#
_symmetry.space_group_name_H-M   'P 1'
#
loop_
_entity.id
_entity.type
_entity.pdbx_description
1 polymer ?
#
loop_
_entity_poly.entity_id
_entity_poly.type
_entity_poly.pdbx_seq_one_letter_code
_entity_poly.pdbx_strand_id
1 'polypeptide(L)'
;MDAQLANGVTLKDAVKTVGISDQTYYQWKKAVKSEGAAVRKAPVPVPFTDDLAEFIQLEEENQRLRKLLAEKLRTENAELRRRLGLK
;
A
#
# COMPACT_ATOMS: atom_id res chain seq x y z
N MET A 1 7.04 -5.59 -0.25
CA MET A 1 5.93 -6.58 -0.16
C MET A 1 6.26 -7.83 -0.99
N ASP A 2 7.54 -8.09 -1.28
CA ASP A 2 7.94 -8.88 -2.46
C ASP A 2 8.40 -10.31 -2.12
N ALA A 3 8.53 -10.62 -0.83
CA ALA A 3 9.03 -11.92 -0.37
C ALA A 3 7.99 -13.05 -0.41
N GLN A 4 6.69 -12.74 -0.60
CA GLN A 4 5.62 -13.73 -0.55
C GLN A 4 5.19 -14.27 -1.93
N LEU A 5 5.64 -13.64 -3.03
CA LEU A 5 5.28 -14.05 -4.39
C LEU A 5 6.13 -15.21 -4.92
N ALA A 6 7.18 -15.62 -4.20
CA ALA A 6 8.08 -16.71 -4.60
C ALA A 6 7.60 -18.12 -4.22
N ASN A 7 6.58 -18.25 -3.36
CA ASN A 7 6.26 -19.52 -2.69
C ASN A 7 5.00 -20.24 -3.20
N GLY A 8 4.54 -19.97 -4.43
CA GLY A 8 3.35 -20.64 -4.99
C GLY A 8 2.02 -20.24 -4.34
N VAL A 9 2.03 -19.18 -3.52
CA VAL A 9 0.84 -18.56 -2.96
C VAL A 9 0.07 -17.92 -4.11
N THR A 10 -1.15 -18.39 -4.35
CA THR A 10 -1.94 -17.85 -5.45
C THR A 10 -2.37 -16.43 -5.10
N LEU A 11 -2.58 -15.63 -6.13
CA LEU A 11 -3.03 -14.24 -6.00
C LEU A 11 -4.30 -14.10 -5.13
N LYS A 12 -5.16 -15.13 -5.12
CA LYS A 12 -6.34 -15.21 -4.25
C LYS A 12 -5.99 -15.33 -2.76
N ASP A 13 -4.95 -16.07 -2.43
CA ASP A 13 -4.51 -16.26 -1.05
C ASP A 13 -3.91 -14.98 -0.47
N ALA A 14 -3.19 -14.21 -1.31
CA ALA A 14 -2.69 -12.89 -0.94
C ALA A 14 -3.83 -11.87 -0.70
N VAL A 15 -4.83 -11.86 -1.59
CA VAL A 15 -6.01 -10.97 -1.48
C VAL A 15 -6.81 -11.26 -0.20
N LYS A 16 -7.00 -12.54 0.14
CA LYS A 16 -7.65 -12.97 1.39
C LYS A 16 -6.84 -12.61 2.65
N THR A 17 -5.51 -12.70 2.57
CA THR A 17 -4.61 -12.38 3.70
C THR A 17 -4.63 -10.90 4.06
N VAL A 18 -4.80 -10.02 3.07
CA VAL A 18 -4.83 -8.56 3.26
C VAL A 18 -6.26 -8.03 3.50
N GLY A 19 -7.28 -8.91 3.47
CA GLY A 19 -8.67 -8.55 3.73
C GLY A 19 -9.31 -7.72 2.61
N ILE A 20 -8.77 -7.79 1.40
CA ILE A 20 -9.28 -7.07 0.24
C ILE A 20 -10.17 -8.03 -0.57
N SER A 21 -11.22 -7.52 -1.22
CA SER A 21 -12.06 -8.37 -2.08
C SER A 21 -11.41 -8.61 -3.45
N ASP A 22 -11.64 -9.77 -4.06
CA ASP A 22 -11.18 -10.09 -5.43
C ASP A 22 -11.58 -8.97 -6.41
N GLN A 23 -12.77 -8.39 -6.22
CA GLN A 23 -13.28 -7.29 -7.03
C GLN A 23 -12.41 -6.03 -6.95
N THR A 24 -11.96 -5.67 -5.74
CA THR A 24 -11.09 -4.49 -5.52
C THR A 24 -9.71 -4.69 -6.16
N TYR A 25 -9.17 -5.92 -6.07
CA TYR A 25 -7.92 -6.27 -6.74
C TYR A 25 -8.01 -6.09 -8.26
N TYR A 26 -9.08 -6.62 -8.89
CA TYR A 26 -9.26 -6.48 -10.34
C TYR A 26 -9.53 -5.03 -10.77
N GLN A 27 -10.19 -4.22 -9.93
CA GLN A 27 -10.38 -2.79 -10.17
C GLN A 27 -9.06 -2.02 -10.19
N TRP A 28 -8.18 -2.25 -9.21
CA TRP A 28 -6.87 -1.60 -9.18
C TRP A 28 -5.96 -2.09 -10.31
N LYS A 29 -5.95 -3.39 -10.60
CA LYS A 29 -5.22 -3.93 -11.75
C LYS A 29 -5.68 -3.32 -13.08
N LYS A 30 -6.99 -3.13 -13.25
CA LYS A 30 -7.56 -2.49 -14.42
C LYS A 30 -7.23 -0.99 -14.46
N ALA A 31 -7.26 -0.30 -13.32
CA ALA A 31 -6.90 1.11 -13.18
C ALA A 31 -5.43 1.36 -13.59
N VAL A 32 -4.51 0.56 -13.07
CA VAL A 32 -3.07 0.61 -13.44
C VAL A 32 -2.88 0.32 -14.93
N LYS A 33 -3.64 -0.63 -15.50
CA LYS A 33 -3.58 -0.92 -16.94
C LYS A 33 -4.17 0.21 -17.79
N SER A 34 -5.18 0.94 -17.30
CA SER A 34 -5.75 2.10 -17.99
C SER A 34 -4.89 3.35 -17.89
N GLU A 35 -4.21 3.58 -16.76
CA GLU A 35 -3.21 4.66 -16.62
C GLU A 35 -2.02 4.39 -17.56
N GLY A 36 -1.53 3.14 -17.59
CA GLY A 36 -0.54 2.71 -18.56
C GLY A 36 -1.02 2.71 -20.01
N ALA A 37 -2.32 2.81 -20.30
CA ALA A 37 -2.85 2.91 -21.67
C ALA A 37 -3.08 4.37 -22.10
N ALA A 38 -3.34 5.29 -21.15
CA ALA A 38 -3.43 6.72 -21.42
C ALA A 38 -2.05 7.33 -21.74
N VAL A 39 -0.98 6.85 -21.08
CA VAL A 39 0.41 7.30 -21.31
C VAL A 39 0.96 6.85 -22.68
N ARG A 40 0.48 5.74 -23.25
CA ARG A 40 0.97 5.21 -24.55
C ARG A 40 0.58 6.04 -25.78
N LYS A 41 -0.17 7.13 -25.62
CA LYS A 41 -0.52 8.05 -26.73
C LYS A 41 0.39 9.28 -26.86
N ALA A 42 1.33 9.50 -25.94
CA ALA A 42 2.30 10.58 -26.05
C ALA A 42 3.67 10.04 -26.51
N PRO A 43 4.26 10.54 -27.61
CA PRO A 43 5.58 10.14 -28.05
C PRO A 43 6.62 10.94 -27.29
N VAL A 44 6.86 10.62 -26.02
CA VAL A 44 8.02 11.15 -25.28
C VAL A 44 8.60 9.98 -24.49
N PRO A 45 9.87 9.60 -24.71
CA PRO A 45 10.54 8.64 -23.85
C PRO A 45 10.84 9.34 -22.53
N VAL A 46 9.87 9.32 -21.61
CA VAL A 46 10.09 9.76 -20.23
C VAL A 46 10.91 8.67 -19.54
N PRO A 47 12.03 9.00 -18.89
CA PRO A 47 12.89 8.01 -18.25
C PRO A 47 12.12 7.34 -17.09
N PHE A 48 11.64 6.12 -17.33
CA PHE A 48 10.93 5.25 -16.39
C PHE A 48 11.62 5.06 -15.03
N THR A 49 12.89 5.44 -14.92
CA THR A 49 13.73 5.34 -13.72
C THR A 49 13.37 6.38 -12.66
N ASP A 50 12.98 7.59 -13.07
CA ASP A 50 12.70 8.68 -12.12
C ASP A 50 11.36 8.45 -11.40
N ASP A 51 10.34 8.00 -12.14
CA ASP A 51 9.02 7.67 -11.59
C ASP A 51 9.09 6.50 -10.59
N LEU A 52 9.95 5.51 -10.85
CA LEU A 52 10.15 4.37 -9.93
C LEU A 52 10.85 4.80 -8.64
N ALA A 53 11.83 5.72 -8.72
CA ALA A 53 12.51 6.24 -7.54
C ALA A 53 11.56 7.07 -6.66
N GLU A 54 10.71 7.90 -7.27
CA GLU A 54 9.68 8.65 -6.55
C GLU A 54 8.68 7.71 -5.85
N PHE A 55 8.26 6.64 -6.54
CA PHE A 55 7.34 5.66 -5.97
C PHE A 55 7.92 4.96 -4.73
N ILE A 56 9.21 4.60 -4.76
CA ILE A 56 9.91 3.99 -3.61
C ILE A 56 9.93 4.96 -2.43
N GLN A 57 10.27 6.23 -2.65
CA GLN A 57 10.29 7.25 -1.59
C GLN A 57 8.91 7.45 -0.95
N LEU A 58 7.86 7.48 -1.76
CA LEU A 58 6.49 7.58 -1.27
C LEU A 58 6.07 6.36 -0.45
N GLU A 59 6.48 5.15 -0.84
CA GLU A 59 6.21 3.94 -0.06
C GLU A 59 6.93 3.97 1.30
N GLU A 60 8.20 4.37 1.33
CA GLU A 60 8.98 4.51 2.56
C GLU A 60 8.34 5.52 3.53
N GLU A 61 7.94 6.69 3.02
CA GLU A 61 7.27 7.70 3.83
C GLU A 61 5.90 7.21 4.32
N ASN A 62 5.14 6.49 3.48
CA ASN A 62 3.87 5.90 3.92
C ASN A 62 4.06 4.91 5.07
N GLN A 63 5.09 4.06 4.99
CA GLN A 63 5.44 3.12 6.05
C GLN A 63 5.84 3.85 7.34
N ARG A 64 6.64 4.91 7.22
CA ARG A 64 7.02 5.77 8.37
C ARG A 64 5.80 6.38 9.03
N LEU A 65 4.91 6.99 8.25
CA LEU A 65 3.69 7.64 8.75
C LEU A 65 2.76 6.64 9.44
N ARG A 66 2.59 5.42 8.91
CA ARG A 66 1.80 4.36 9.55
C ARG A 66 2.36 3.96 10.91
N LYS A 67 3.69 3.86 11.04
CA LYS A 67 4.35 3.57 12.32
C LYS A 67 4.08 4.67 13.35
N LEU A 68 4.30 5.93 12.95
CA LEU A 68 4.07 7.09 13.81
C LEU A 68 2.61 7.18 14.29
N LEU A 69 1.65 6.93 13.38
CA LEU A 69 0.23 6.91 13.72
C LEU A 69 -0.08 5.79 14.73
N ALA A 70 0.45 4.59 14.53
CA ALA A 70 0.25 3.48 15.46
C ALA A 70 0.82 3.78 16.86
N GLU A 71 1.98 4.41 16.94
CA GLU A 71 2.58 4.85 18.21
C GLU A 71 1.73 5.92 18.90
N LYS A 72 1.27 6.92 18.15
CA LYS A 72 0.38 7.97 18.66
C LYS A 72 -0.93 7.38 19.20
N LEU A 73 -1.58 6.51 18.43
CA LEU A 73 -2.82 5.84 18.85
C LEU A 73 -2.61 4.95 20.07
N ARG A 74 -1.48 4.25 20.19
CA ARG A 74 -1.15 3.47 21.40
C ARG A 74 -1.02 4.36 22.62
N THR A 75 -0.35 5.50 22.47
CA THR A 75 -0.15 6.47 23.55
C THR A 75 -1.48 7.08 23.99
N GLU A 76 -2.28 7.58 23.04
CA GLU A 76 -3.59 8.16 23.32
C GLU A 76 -4.55 7.13 23.93
N ASN A 77 -4.59 5.91 23.40
CA ASN A 77 -5.43 4.85 23.98
C ASN A 77 -5.01 4.48 25.40
N ALA A 78 -3.70 4.44 25.69
CA ALA A 78 -3.22 4.18 27.05
C ALA A 78 -3.61 5.32 28.00
N GLU A 79 -3.54 6.57 27.55
CA GLU A 79 -4.00 7.73 28.31
C GLU A 79 -5.51 7.68 28.55
N LEU A 80 -6.30 7.40 27.52
CA LEU A 80 -7.76 7.27 27.62
C LEU A 80 -8.15 6.15 28.58
N ARG A 81 -7.51 4.98 28.48
CA ARG A 81 -7.71 3.86 29.41
C ARG A 81 -7.43 4.26 30.86
N ARG A 82 -6.32 4.97 31.10
CA ARG A 82 -6.00 5.53 32.44
C ARG A 82 -7.08 6.49 32.92
N ARG A 83 -7.56 7.41 32.07
CA ARG A 83 -8.62 8.37 32.42
C ARG A 83 -9.96 7.69 32.70
N LEU A 84 -10.25 6.57 32.02
CA LEU A 84 -11.46 5.79 32.20
C LEU A 84 -11.38 4.77 33.36
N GLY A 85 -10.24 4.68 34.06
CA GLY A 85 -10.04 3.70 35.14
C GLY A 85 -9.94 2.24 34.65
N LEU A 86 -9.79 2.04 33.34
CA LEU A 86 -9.61 0.74 32.70
C LEU A 86 -8.10 0.46 32.67
N LYS A 87 -7.58 -0.32 33.61
CA LYS A 87 -6.20 -0.83 33.55
C LYS A 87 -6.12 -2.04 32.64
#